data_AF-A0A958ELY0-F1
#
_entry.id   AF-A0A958ELY0-F1
#
_cell.length_a   1.000
_cell.length_b   1.000
_cell.length_c   1.000
_cell.angle_alpha   90.00
_cell.angle_beta   90.00
_cell.angle_gamma   90.00
#
_symmetry.space_group_name_H-M   'P 1'
#
loop_
_entity.id
_entity.type
_entity.pdbx_description
1 polymer ?
#
loop_
_entity_poly.entity_id
_entity_poly.type
_entity_poly.pdbx_seq_one_letter_code
_entity_poly.pdbx_strand_id
1 'polypeptide(L)'
;MNFTLFNHLPTGIIVLNDSLEIVFWNLVMEDLSGFDHTEMHGKHYSELYFYEDDNGNYPIDLKSCFNPDTNLQRQVFIQHK
;
A
#
# COMPACT_ATOMS: atom_id res chain seq x y z
N MET A 1 -8.31 4.72 14.29
CA MET A 1 -7.43 3.53 14.47
C MET A 1 -6.08 4.02 14.96
N ASN A 2 -5.40 3.30 15.86
CA ASN A 2 -4.04 3.65 16.21
C ASN A 2 -3.07 2.79 15.37
N PHE A 3 -2.25 3.42 14.54
CA PHE A 3 -1.37 2.74 13.60
C PHE A 3 0.09 2.62 14.09
N THR A 4 0.42 3.01 15.33
CA THR A 4 1.81 3.05 15.81
C THR A 4 2.54 1.71 15.65
N LEU A 5 1.84 0.58 15.86
CA LEU A 5 2.42 -0.75 15.73
C LEU A 5 2.94 -1.02 14.32
N PHE A 6 2.24 -0.56 13.29
CA PHE A 6 2.57 -0.85 11.90
C PHE A 6 3.83 -0.11 11.42
N ASN A 7 4.21 0.99 12.08
CA ASN A 7 5.48 1.68 11.80
C ASN A 7 6.71 0.91 12.29
N HIS A 8 6.53 -0.09 13.16
CA HIS A 8 7.62 -0.91 13.68
C HIS A 8 7.76 -2.25 12.95
N LEU A 9 6.90 -2.55 11.97
CA LEU A 9 7.00 -3.76 11.17
C LEU A 9 8.05 -3.57 10.06
N PRO A 10 8.90 -4.56 9.79
CA PRO A 10 9.96 -4.47 8.77
C PRO A 10 9.41 -4.68 7.34
N THR A 11 8.15 -4.36 7.10
CA THR A 11 7.44 -4.62 5.84
C THR A 11 6.61 -3.40 5.46
N GLY A 12 6.54 -3.10 4.17
CA GLY A 12 5.72 -2.02 3.64
C GLY A 12 4.23 -2.28 3.88
N ILE A 13 3.53 -1.32 4.46
CA ILE A 13 2.09 -1.40 4.77
C ILE A 13 1.38 -0.21 4.16
N ILE A 14 0.36 -0.52 3.36
CA ILE A 14 -0.62 0.42 2.84
C ILE A 14 -1.98 0.00 3.41
N VAL A 15 -2.73 0.94 3.99
CA VAL A 15 -4.13 0.72 4.37
C VAL A 15 -5.01 1.58 3.49
N LEU A 16 -6.06 0.97 2.96
CA LEU A 16 -7.07 1.63 2.14
C LEU A 16 -8.40 1.71 2.92
N ASN A 17 -9.18 2.76 2.68
CA ASN A 17 -10.57 2.82 3.11
C ASN A 17 -11.49 2.08 2.13
N ASP A 18 -12.80 2.09 2.39
CA ASP A 18 -13.82 1.44 1.56
C ASP A 18 -13.93 2.04 0.14
N SER A 19 -13.48 3.29 -0.04
CA SER A 19 -13.37 3.95 -1.34
C SER A 19 -12.04 3.66 -2.06
N LEU A 20 -11.22 2.76 -1.51
CA LEU A 20 -9.89 2.41 -2.00
C LEU A 20 -8.88 3.57 -2.02
N GLU A 21 -9.09 4.55 -1.13
CA GLU A 21 -8.17 5.66 -0.89
C GLU A 21 -7.21 5.31 0.25
N ILE A 22 -5.97 5.78 0.14
CA ILE A 22 -4.92 5.53 1.14
C ILE A 22 -5.22 6.30 2.43
N VAL A 23 -5.32 5.57 3.54
CA VAL A 23 -5.49 6.14 4.88
C VAL A 23 -4.30 5.87 5.81
N PHE A 24 -3.36 5.03 5.37
CA PHE A 24 -2.12 4.79 6.08
C PHE A 24 -1.02 4.33 5.13
N TRP A 25 0.19 4.80 5.41
CA TRP A 25 1.43 4.59 4.68
C TRP A 25 2.54 4.55 5.73
N ASN A 26 3.13 3.38 5.98
CA ASN A 26 4.12 3.27 7.06
C ASN A 26 5.51 3.75 6.62
N LEU A 27 6.41 3.94 7.59
CA LEU A 27 7.78 4.41 7.32
C LEU A 27 8.54 3.54 6.31
N VAL A 28 8.35 2.22 6.33
CA VAL A 28 8.98 1.32 5.36
C VAL A 28 8.49 1.61 3.93
N MET A 29 7.23 1.99 3.76
CA MET A 29 6.73 2.41 2.44
C MET A 29 7.33 3.73 1.98
N GLU A 30 7.60 4.68 2.88
CA GLU A 30 8.31 5.92 2.55
C GLU A 30 9.72 5.61 2.05
N ASP A 31 10.45 4.73 2.75
CA ASP A 31 11.78 4.29 2.35
C ASP A 31 11.79 3.57 0.98
N LEU A 32 10.77 2.74 0.71
CA LEU A 32 10.67 1.96 -0.53
C LEU A 32 10.21 2.79 -1.73
N SER A 33 9.31 3.75 -1.51
CA SER A 33 8.64 4.49 -2.59
C SER A 33 9.21 5.89 -2.83
N GLY A 34 9.93 6.46 -1.86
CA GLY A 34 10.36 7.85 -1.87
C GLY A 34 9.24 8.88 -1.63
N PHE A 35 8.00 8.45 -1.38
CA PHE A 35 6.86 9.33 -1.09
C PHE A 35 6.48 9.26 0.39
N ASP A 36 6.25 10.43 1.00
CA ASP A 36 5.83 10.50 2.39
C ASP A 36 4.33 10.21 2.58
N HIS A 37 3.93 9.87 3.81
CA HIS A 37 2.53 9.60 4.13
C HIS A 37 1.56 10.73 3.71
N THR A 38 1.96 11.99 3.87
CA THR A 38 1.09 13.14 3.59
C THR A 38 0.85 13.33 2.09
N GLU A 39 1.84 13.00 1.26
CA GLU A 39 1.70 13.00 -0.20
C GLU A 39 0.78 11.89 -0.71
N MET A 40 0.69 10.79 0.04
CA MET A 40 -0.07 9.60 -0.36
C MET A 40 -1.48 9.57 0.21
N HIS A 41 -1.69 10.15 1.39
CA HIS A 41 -2.98 10.14 2.07
C HIS A 41 -4.10 10.72 1.19
N GLY A 42 -5.19 9.96 1.03
CA GLY A 42 -6.37 10.33 0.24
C GLY A 42 -6.26 10.03 -1.26
N LYS A 43 -5.09 9.65 -1.79
CA LYS A 43 -4.98 9.21 -3.19
C LYS A 43 -5.69 7.88 -3.37
N HIS A 44 -6.34 7.69 -4.51
CA HIS A 44 -6.93 6.41 -4.88
C HIS A 44 -5.81 5.43 -5.28
N TYR A 45 -5.94 4.15 -4.94
CA TYR A 45 -4.89 3.15 -5.21
C TYR A 45 -4.47 3.08 -6.70
N SER A 46 -5.35 3.45 -7.62
CA SER A 46 -5.06 3.43 -9.06
C SER A 46 -4.05 4.49 -9.50
N GLU A 47 -3.79 5.48 -8.66
CA GLU A 47 -2.80 6.53 -8.89
C GLU A 47 -1.39 6.12 -8.41
N LEU A 48 -1.28 4.93 -7.79
CA LEU A 48 -0.02 4.39 -7.33
C LEU A 48 0.76 3.78 -8.51
N TYR A 49 1.80 4.49 -8.91
CA TYR A 49 2.79 4.01 -9.85
C TYR A 49 4.12 3.89 -9.11
N PHE A 50 4.52 2.66 -8.78
CA PHE A 50 5.87 2.40 -8.30
C PHE A 50 6.86 2.54 -9.45
N TYR A 51 8.12 2.78 -9.14
CA TYR A 51 9.17 2.91 -10.15
C TYR A 51 9.19 1.70 -11.08
N GLU A 52 9.21 1.98 -12.38
CA GLU A 52 9.47 0.99 -13.41
C GLU A 52 10.96 0.60 -13.32
N ASP A 53 11.26 -0.69 -13.25
CA ASP A 53 12.64 -1.16 -13.36
C ASP A 53 13.21 -0.87 -14.76
N ASP A 54 14.52 -1.05 -14.94
CA ASP A 54 15.19 -0.79 -16.23
C ASP A 54 14.60 -1.61 -17.42
N ASN A 55 13.78 -2.63 -17.14
CA ASN A 55 13.17 -3.53 -18.13
C ASN A 55 11.69 -3.22 -18.40
N GLY A 56 11.12 -2.19 -17.77
CA GLY A 56 9.72 -1.85 -17.97
C GLY A 56 8.75 -2.52 -16.98
N ASN A 57 9.26 -3.16 -15.92
CA ASN A 57 8.41 -3.86 -14.96
C ASN A 57 8.10 -2.98 -13.76
N TYR A 58 6.86 -3.06 -13.29
CA TYR A 58 6.45 -2.48 -12.02
C TYR A 58 6.63 -3.54 -10.93
N PRO A 59 7.50 -3.31 -9.91
CA PRO A 59 7.76 -4.28 -8.86
C PRO A 59 6.52 -4.61 -8.02
N ILE A 60 5.50 -3.73 -8.04
CA ILE A 60 4.22 -3.94 -7.38
C ILE A 60 3.10 -3.60 -8.37
N ASP A 61 2.45 -4.63 -8.93
CA ASP A 61 1.20 -4.47 -9.67
C ASP A 61 0.02 -4.44 -8.69
N LEU A 62 -0.31 -3.25 -8.18
CA LEU A 62 -1.44 -3.08 -7.28
C LEU A 62 -2.78 -3.45 -7.89
N LYS A 63 -2.96 -3.31 -9.21
CA LYS A 63 -4.21 -3.73 -9.87
C LYS A 63 -4.37 -5.23 -9.76
N SER A 64 -3.27 -5.98 -9.89
CA SER A 64 -3.25 -7.42 -9.68
C SER A 64 -3.59 -7.81 -8.23
N CYS A 65 -3.21 -7.01 -7.22
CA CYS A 65 -3.57 -7.27 -5.81
C CYS A 65 -5.09 -7.34 -5.57
N PHE A 66 -5.89 -6.72 -6.42
CA PHE A 66 -7.35 -6.78 -6.36
C PHE A 66 -7.94 -7.94 -7.18
N ASN A 67 -7.14 -8.58 -8.05
CA ASN A 67 -7.53 -9.78 -8.77
C ASN A 67 -7.46 -10.99 -7.81
N PRO A 68 -8.57 -11.72 -7.60
CA PRO A 68 -8.63 -12.88 -6.71
C PRO A 68 -7.68 -14.04 -7.09
N ASP A 69 -7.20 -14.09 -8.34
CA ASP A 69 -6.37 -15.19 -8.84
C ASP A 69 -4.84 -14.96 -8.69
N THR A 70 -4.42 -13.91 -7.99
CA THR A 70 -2.98 -13.58 -7.84
C THR A 70 -2.32 -14.26 -6.63
N ASN A 71 -1.06 -14.66 -6.78
CA ASN A 71 -0.23 -15.27 -5.72
C ASN A 71 0.23 -14.28 -4.63
N LEU A 72 -0.37 -13.09 -4.56
CA LEU A 72 -0.09 -12.11 -3.52
C LEU A 72 -0.80 -12.54 -2.23
N GLN A 73 -0.04 -12.70 -1.15
CA GLN A 73 -0.63 -12.94 0.17
C GLN A 73 -1.39 -11.70 0.63
N ARG A 74 -2.73 -11.73 0.49
CA ARG A 74 -3.63 -10.71 1.00
C ARG A 74 -3.95 -11.01 2.47
N GLN A 75 -3.62 -10.09 3.37
CA GLN A 75 -4.16 -10.08 4.73
C GLN A 75 -5.21 -8.99 4.86
N VAL A 76 -6.46 -9.38 5.11
CA VAL A 76 -7.57 -8.46 5.37
C VAL A 76 -7.87 -8.49 6.86
N PHE A 77 -7.70 -7.37 7.55
CA PHE A 77 -8.14 -7.21 8.94
C PHE A 77 -9.49 -6.49 8.94
N ILE A 78 -10.57 -7.23 9.22
CA ILE A 78 -11.92 -6.65 9.40
C ILE A 78 -12.15 -6.47 10.89
N GLN A 79 -12.37 -5.23 11.33
CA GLN A 79 -12.70 -4.93 12.72
C GLN A 79 -14.13 -4.39 12.79
N HIS A 80 -15.03 -5.14 13.41
CA HIS A 80 -16.36 -4.62 13.78
C HIS A 80 -16.26 -3.81 15.07
N LYS A 81 -16.97 -2.68 15.09
CA LYS A 81 -17.20 -1.88 16.31
C LYS A 81 -18.17 -2.59 17.25
#